data_AF-A0A2M9GM67-F1
#
_entry.id   AF-A0A2M9GM67-F1
#
_cell.length_a   1.000
_cell.length_b   1.000
_cell.length_c   1.000
_cell.angle_alpha   90.00
_cell.angle_beta   90.00
_cell.angle_gamma   90.00
#
_symmetry.space_group_name_H-M   'P 1'
#
loop_
_entity.id
_entity.type
_entity.pdbx_description
1 polymer ?
#
loop_
_entity_poly.entity_id
_entity_poly.type
_entity_poly.pdbx_seq_one_letter_code
_entity_poly.pdbx_strand_id
1 'polypeptide(L)' 'MKLSGCDIDERDLIRSAIRSLKGPSKYRSKHGQYRWALVRDAFGVGSGVASALCREFGFDPEEMIRS' A
#
# COMPACT_ATOMS: atom_id res chain seq x y z
N MET A 1 -5.58 10.38 -15.04
CA MET A 1 -6.65 9.49 -15.56
C MET A 1 -8.03 10.12 -15.30
N LYS A 2 -9.08 9.76 -16.06
CA LYS A 2 -10.46 10.19 -15.76
C LYS A 2 -11.24 9.12 -14.99
N LEU A 3 -11.73 9.47 -13.81
CA LEU A 3 -12.60 8.61 -12.99
C LEU A 3 -13.83 9.42 -12.55
N SER A 4 -15.03 8.88 -12.77
CA SER A 4 -16.29 9.56 -12.44
C SER A 4 -16.41 11.00 -12.99
N GLY A 5 -15.81 11.25 -14.17
CA GLY A 5 -15.78 12.57 -14.83
C GLY A 5 -14.70 13.53 -14.30
N CYS A 6 -13.99 13.19 -13.23
CA CYS A 6 -12.91 13.99 -12.66
C CYS A 6 -11.55 13.58 -13.25
N ASP A 7 -10.68 14.56 -13.48
CA ASP A 7 -9.27 14.33 -13.76
C ASP A 7 -8.53 14.04 -12.44
N ILE A 8 -7.99 12.84 -12.32
CA ILE A 8 -7.26 12.35 -11.15
C ILE A 8 -5.83 12.05 -11.55
N ASP A 9 -4.85 12.61 -10.84
CA ASP A 9 -3.46 12.23 -11.01
C ASP A 9 -3.24 10.79 -10.54
N GLU A 10 -2.64 9.97 -11.40
CA GLU A 10 -2.49 8.54 -11.14
C GLU A 10 -1.52 8.28 -9.98
N ARG A 11 -0.43 9.05 -9.89
CA ARG A 11 0.55 8.89 -8.80
C ARG A 11 -0.06 9.29 -7.47
N ASP A 12 -0.83 10.37 -7.41
CA ASP A 12 -1.49 10.79 -6.18
C ASP A 12 -2.59 9.82 -5.76
N LEU A 13 -3.29 9.21 -6.72
CA LEU A 13 -4.25 8.13 -6.44
C LEU A 13 -3.53 6.92 -5.80
N ILE A 14 -2.43 6.45 -6.40
CA ILE A 14 -1.66 5.32 -5.87
C ILE A 14 -1.09 5.65 -4.49
N ARG A 15 -0.49 6.83 -4.30
CA ARG A 15 0.00 7.30 -3.00
C ARG A 15 -1.12 7.28 -1.95
N SER A 16 -2.31 7.78 -2.31
CA SER A 16 -3.48 7.83 -1.42
C SER A 16 -4.01 6.44 -1.09
N ALA A 17 -4.00 5.52 -2.07
CA ALA A 17 -4.36 4.12 -1.86
C ALA A 17 -3.40 3.46 -0.87
N ILE A 18 -2.08 3.53 -1.10
CA ILE A 18 -1.05 2.94 -0.22
C ILE A 18 -1.16 3.50 1.21
N ARG A 19 -1.39 4.82 1.36
CA ARG A 19 -1.56 5.45 2.67
C ARG A 19 -2.77 4.90 3.42
N SER A 20 -3.84 4.60 2.70
CA SER A 20 -5.14 4.24 3.28
C SER A 20 -5.32 2.73 3.50
N LEU A 21 -4.36 1.91 3.09
CA LEU A 21 -4.43 0.47 3.27
C LEU A 21 -4.54 0.10 4.75
N LYS A 22 -5.63 -0.59 5.07
CA LYS A 22 -5.92 -1.19 6.37
C LYS A 22 -6.65 -2.50 6.13
N GLY A 23 -6.55 -3.42 7.08
CA GLY A 23 -7.30 -4.68 7.05
C GLY A 23 -6.42 -5.90 7.22
N PRO A 24 -7.02 -7.10 7.24
CA PRO A 24 -6.29 -8.33 7.50
C PRO A 24 -5.57 -8.82 6.23
N SER A 25 -4.26 -8.56 6.11
CA SER A 25 -3.38 -9.42 5.29
C SER A 25 -3.23 -10.81 5.92
N LYS A 26 -3.00 -11.84 5.11
CA LYS A 26 -2.62 -13.18 5.56
C LYS A 26 -1.29 -13.22 6.35
N TYR A 27 -0.50 -12.13 6.33
CA TYR A 27 0.75 -11.97 7.09
C TYR A 27 0.55 -11.17 8.38
N ARG A 28 -0.62 -11.33 9.02
CA ARG A 28 -0.93 -10.67 10.29
C ARG A 28 -0.03 -11.18 11.40
N SER A 29 0.78 -10.29 11.98
CA SER A 29 1.42 -10.56 13.26
C SER A 29 0.46 -10.16 14.41
N LYS A 30 0.72 -10.64 15.63
CA LYS A 30 0.01 -10.19 16.84
C LYS A 30 0.08 -8.67 17.07
N HIS A 31 1.04 -7.99 16.47
CA HIS A 31 1.34 -6.57 16.73
C HIS A 31 0.92 -5.61 15.60
N GLY A 32 0.41 -6.13 14.48
CA GLY A 32 0.09 -5.36 13.28
C GLY A 32 0.61 -6.03 12.02
N GLN A 33 0.68 -5.26 10.93
CA GLN A 33 1.16 -5.74 9.64
C GLN A 33 2.18 -4.78 9.05
N TYR A 34 3.25 -5.32 8.47
CA TYR A 34 4.16 -4.49 7.71
C TYR A 34 3.45 -3.88 6.51
N ARG A 35 3.70 -2.60 6.25
CA ARG A 35 3.09 -1.87 5.12
C ARG A 35 3.32 -2.59 3.80
N TRP A 36 4.52 -3.16 3.57
CA TRP A 36 4.80 -3.93 2.35
C TRP A 36 3.83 -5.11 2.16
N ALA A 37 3.39 -5.77 3.23
CA ALA A 37 2.50 -6.92 3.14
C ALA A 37 1.09 -6.50 2.70
N LEU A 38 0.62 -5.35 3.20
CA LEU A 38 -0.63 -4.73 2.77
C LEU A 38 -0.57 -4.30 1.30
N VAL A 39 0.52 -3.64 0.89
CA VAL A 39 0.72 -3.23 -0.51
C VAL A 39 0.80 -4.44 -1.42
N ARG A 40 1.49 -5.50 -1.01
CA ARG A 40 1.56 -6.74 -1.77
C ARG A 40 0.17 -7.32 -2.06
N ASP A 41 -0.67 -7.41 -1.03
CA ASP A 41 -2.00 -8.01 -1.16
C ASP A 41 -2.95 -7.10 -1.96
N ALA A 42 -2.83 -5.77 -1.82
CA ALA A 42 -3.65 -4.82 -2.56
C ALA A 42 -3.33 -4.77 -4.07
N PHE A 43 -2.05 -4.90 -4.43
CA PHE A 43 -1.58 -4.80 -5.83
C PHE A 43 -1.35 -6.16 -6.50
N GLY A 44 -1.40 -7.27 -5.75
CA GLY A 44 -1.19 -8.62 -6.32
C GLY A 44 0.24 -8.88 -6.78
N VAL A 45 1.25 -8.32 -6.10
CA VAL A 45 2.66 -8.36 -6.52
C VAL A 45 3.54 -9.24 -5.61
N GLY A 46 4.84 -9.33 -5.90
CA GLY A 46 5.84 -9.92 -5.00
C GLY A 46 6.27 -8.98 -3.87
N SER A 47 6.88 -9.51 -2.80
CA SER A 47 7.35 -8.71 -1.65
C SER A 47 8.37 -7.64 -2.05
N GLY A 48 9.32 -7.96 -2.93
CA GLY A 48 10.32 -6.99 -3.41
C GLY A 48 9.68 -5.80 -4.14
N VAL A 49 8.69 -6.07 -5.00
CA VAL A 49 7.95 -5.02 -5.71
C VAL A 49 7.12 -4.19 -4.73
N ALA A 50 6.47 -4.82 -3.75
CA ALA A 50 5.70 -4.11 -2.75
C ALA A 50 6.56 -3.17 -1.89
N SER A 51 7.76 -3.62 -1.48
CA SER A 51 8.70 -2.77 -0.75
C SER A 51 9.24 -1.62 -1.61
N ALA A 52 9.50 -1.86 -2.90
CA ALA A 52 9.88 -0.82 -3.84
C ALA A 52 8.76 0.23 -4.02
N LEU A 53 7.50 -0.20 -4.15
CA LEU A 53 6.34 0.68 -4.21
C LEU A 53 6.19 1.54 -2.95
N CYS A 54 6.42 0.98 -1.77
CA CYS A 54 6.42 1.78 -0.54
C CYS A 54 7.43 2.92 -0.64
N ARG A 55 8.69 2.62 -0.98
CA ARG A 55 9.76 3.61 -1.10
C ARG A 55 9.51 4.64 -2.19
N GLU A 56 9.04 4.20 -3.35
CA GLU A 56 8.70 5.06 -4.50
C GLU A 56 7.67 6.13 -4.15
N PHE A 57 6.73 5.82 -3.27
CA PHE A 57 5.69 6.76 -2.84
C PHE A 57 5.98 7.44 -1.49
N GLY A 58 7.17 7.22 -0.92
CA GLY A 58 7.66 7.89 0.30
C GLY A 58 7.23 7.24 1.62
N PHE A 59 6.92 5.94 1.60
CA PHE A 59 6.54 5.17 2.78
C PHE A 59 7.62 4.20 3.21
N ASP A 60 7.73 3.96 4.52
CA ASP A 60 8.57 2.90 5.07
C ASP A 60 7.91 1.53 4.90
N PRO A 61 8.50 0.59 4.14
CA PRO A 61 7.94 -0.75 3.97
C PRO A 61 7.86 -1.55 5.27
N GLU A 62 8.77 -1.31 6.21
CA GLU A 62 8.84 -2.01 7.50
C GLU A 62 7.97 -1.34 8.59
N GLU A 63 7.26 -0.26 8.23
CA GLU A 63 6.31 0.37 9.13
C GLU A 63 5.21 -0.62 9.50
N MET A 64 5.02 -0.80 10.81
CA MET A 64 4.00 -1.70 11.34
C MET A 64 2.66 -0.97 11.47
N ILE A 65 1.74 -1.24 10.55
CA ILE A 65 0.39 -0.69 10.53
C ILE A 65 -0.49 -1.49 11.50
N ARG A 66 -1.04 -0.79 12.49
CA ARG A 66 -1.99 -1.35 13.46
C ARG A 66 -3.41 -1.24 12.89
N SER A 67 -4.20 -2.29 13.13
CA SER A 67 -5.62 -2.37 12.76
C SER A 67 -6.45 -1.41 13.60
#